data_AF-A0A813TAM8-F1
#
_entry.id   AF-A0A813TAM8-F1
#
_cell.length_a   1.000
_cell.length_b   1.000
_cell.length_c   1.000
_cell.angle_alpha   90.00
_cell.angle_beta   90.00
_cell.angle_gamma   90.00
#
_symmetry.space_group_name_H-M   'P 1'
#
loop_
_entity.id
_entity.type
_entity.pdbx_description
1 polymer ?
#
loop_
_entity_poly.entity_id
_entity_poly.type
_entity_poly.pdbx_seq_one_letter_code
_entity_poly.pdbx_strand_id
1 'polypeptide(L)'
;MNKSKINIEGRDPDNAEIPFTLFKSIQMTIGDRKKQELNCEPFSIEISNKNIHSISIRLHFFGHYNKVPFDLHYINIRNVPKEEQFYLFYNPLKGEWRKTIDETDLPI
;
A
#
# COMPACT_ATOMS: atom_id res chain seq x y z
N MET A 1 -18.98 4.58 13.89
CA MET A 1 -18.71 4.93 12.47
C MET A 1 -17.91 3.78 11.86
N ASN A 2 -18.38 3.17 10.76
CA ASN A 2 -17.64 2.08 10.12
C ASN A 2 -16.50 2.68 9.28
N LYS A 3 -15.27 2.36 9.63
CA LYS A 3 -14.06 2.70 8.87
C LYS A 3 -13.43 1.40 8.40
N SER A 4 -12.85 1.40 7.20
CA SER A 4 -11.93 0.36 6.76
C SER A 4 -10.50 0.84 6.99
N LYS A 5 -9.65 -0.04 7.49
CA LYS A 5 -8.24 0.25 7.76
C LYS A 5 -7.37 -0.66 6.88
N ILE A 6 -6.47 -0.07 6.12
CA ILE A 6 -5.47 -0.81 5.34
C ILE A 6 -4.11 -0.54 5.99
N ASN A 7 -3.48 -1.58 6.52
CA ASN A 7 -2.13 -1.53 7.06
C ASN A 7 -1.16 -2.08 6.02
N ILE A 8 -0.09 -1.34 5.76
CA ILE A 8 0.91 -1.71 4.75
C ILE A 8 2.29 -1.74 5.39
N GLU A 9 3.03 -2.82 5.15
CA GLU A 9 4.43 -2.94 5.56
C GLU A 9 5.29 -3.26 4.34
N GLY A 10 6.37 -2.49 4.16
CA GLY A 10 7.37 -2.72 3.13
C GLY A 10 8.52 -3.50 3.72
N ARG A 11 9.07 -4.46 2.97
CA ARG A 11 10.17 -5.32 3.44
C ARG A 11 11.31 -5.35 2.43
N ASP A 12 12.54 -5.36 2.94
CA ASP A 12 13.76 -5.34 2.11
C ASP A 12 14.02 -6.73 1.53
N PRO A 13 14.23 -6.87 0.22
CA PRO A 13 14.77 -8.10 -0.34
C PRO A 13 16.10 -8.56 0.27
N ASP A 14 16.98 -7.62 0.61
CA ASP A 14 18.32 -7.92 1.10
C ASP A 14 18.38 -8.15 2.62
N ASN A 15 17.32 -7.81 3.34
CA ASN A 15 17.20 -8.04 4.78
C ASN A 15 15.74 -8.17 5.24
N ALA A 16 15.21 -9.39 5.14
CA ALA A 16 13.82 -9.68 5.51
C ALA A 16 13.48 -9.45 7.01
N GLU A 17 14.48 -9.30 7.88
CA GLU A 17 14.29 -8.99 9.31
C GLU A 17 14.18 -7.48 9.59
N ILE A 18 14.48 -6.62 8.61
CA ILE A 18 14.34 -5.17 8.73
C ILE A 18 13.13 -4.71 7.91
N PRO A 19 12.06 -4.20 8.56
CA PRO A 19 11.02 -3.48 7.86
C PRO A 19 11.64 -2.37 7.04
N PHE A 20 11.44 -2.40 5.74
CA PHE A 20 11.91 -1.35 4.85
C PHE A 20 10.95 -0.18 4.97
N THR A 21 11.35 0.83 5.73
CA THR A 21 10.70 2.15 5.78
C THR A 21 11.06 2.95 4.54
N LEU A 22 10.61 2.42 3.40
CA LEU A 22 10.85 2.97 2.07
C LEU A 22 9.67 3.75 1.51
N PHE A 23 8.58 3.92 2.24
CA PHE A 23 7.43 4.65 1.70
C PHE A 23 7.67 6.16 1.74
N LYS A 24 7.51 6.77 0.57
CA LYS A 24 7.60 8.21 0.39
C LYS A 24 6.26 8.89 0.54
N SER A 25 5.25 8.36 -0.13
CA SER A 25 3.91 8.96 -0.09
C SER A 25 2.84 7.99 -0.53
N ILE A 26 1.63 8.23 -0.06
CA ILE A 26 0.42 7.55 -0.47
C ILE A 26 -0.46 8.57 -1.18
N GLN A 27 -0.87 8.27 -2.41
CA GLN A 27 -1.86 9.06 -3.14
C GLN A 27 -3.15 8.25 -3.26
N MET A 28 -4.19 8.72 -2.59
CA MET A 28 -5.51 8.10 -2.63
C MET A 28 -6.48 8.95 -3.47
N THR A 29 -7.26 8.30 -4.32
CA THR A 29 -8.31 8.92 -5.13
C THR A 29 -9.62 8.20 -4.86
N ILE A 30 -10.66 8.93 -4.47
CA ILE A 30 -12.01 8.42 -4.19
C ILE A 30 -13.02 9.20 -5.02
N GLY A 31 -13.54 8.61 -6.10
CA GLY A 31 -14.27 9.36 -7.13
C GLY A 31 -13.40 10.51 -7.67
N ASP A 32 -13.90 11.74 -7.64
CA ASP A 32 -13.15 12.93 -8.09
C ASP A 32 -12.24 13.54 -7.02
N ARG A 33 -12.27 13.02 -5.78
CA ARG A 33 -11.47 13.56 -4.67
C ARG A 33 -10.11 12.89 -4.62
N LYS A 34 -9.06 13.70 -4.68
CA LYS A 34 -7.68 13.25 -4.52
C LYS A 34 -7.13 13.72 -3.17
N LYS A 35 -6.50 12.80 -2.44
CA LYS A 35 -5.78 13.05 -1.19
C LYS A 35 -4.37 12.47 -1.33
N GLN A 36 -3.35 13.21 -0.89
CA GLN A 36 -1.99 12.73 -0.83
C GLN A 36 -1.46 12.90 0.59
N GLU A 37 -0.86 11.84 1.12
CA GLU A 37 -0.21 11.82 2.43
C GLU A 37 1.28 11.53 2.22
N LEU A 38 2.14 12.29 2.89
CA LEU A 38 3.60 12.20 2.80
C LEU A 38 4.14 11.69 4.16
N ASN A 39 5.13 10.79 4.13
CA ASN A 39 5.89 10.36 5.32
C ASN A 39 5.05 9.91 6.55
N CYS A 40 4.09 8.99 6.38
CA CYS A 40 3.23 8.55 7.48
C CYS A 40 3.57 7.11 7.94
N GLU A 41 4.47 6.97 8.90
CA GLU A 41 4.68 5.71 9.64
C GLU A 41 3.82 5.68 10.92
N PRO A 42 3.18 4.54 11.28
CA PRO A 42 2.98 3.34 10.47
C PRO A 42 2.04 3.62 9.29
N PHE A 43 2.25 2.94 8.16
CA PHE A 43 1.47 3.18 6.93
C PHE A 43 0.07 2.57 7.07
N SER A 44 -0.84 3.36 7.64
CA SER A 44 -2.24 3.01 7.85
C SER A 44 -3.13 3.98 7.11
N ILE A 45 -3.91 3.49 6.16
CA ILE A 45 -4.92 4.26 5.45
C ILE A 45 -6.27 3.99 6.08
N GLU A 46 -6.89 5.02 6.65
CA GLU A 46 -8.29 4.96 7.09
C GLU A 46 -9.22 5.50 6.00
N ILE A 47 -10.15 4.67 5.56
CA ILE A 47 -11.16 5.04 4.58
C ILE A 47 -12.53 5.04 5.26
N SER A 48 -13.24 6.16 5.14
CA SER A 48 -14.60 6.28 5.70
C SER A 48 -15.60 5.52 4.81
N ASN A 49 -16.37 4.58 5.39
CA ASN A 49 -17.34 3.72 4.66
C ASN A 49 -18.61 4.43 4.17
N LYS A 50 -18.53 5.72 3.85
CA LYS A 50 -19.66 6.53 3.36
C LYS A 50 -19.71 6.64 1.83
N ASN A 51 -18.65 6.27 1.11
CA ASN A 51 -18.52 6.53 -0.33
C ASN A 51 -18.74 5.27 -1.18
N ILE A 52 -19.66 5.31 -2.15
CA ILE A 52 -19.88 4.21 -3.12
C ILE A 52 -18.92 4.25 -4.32
N HIS A 53 -18.00 5.22 -4.34
CA HIS A 53 -17.09 5.43 -5.45
C HIS A 53 -15.94 4.43 -5.45
N SER A 54 -15.32 4.25 -6.62
CA SER A 54 -14.05 3.55 -6.75
C SER A 54 -12.96 4.25 -5.94
N ILE A 55 -12.02 3.43 -5.46
CA ILE A 55 -10.90 3.86 -4.63
C ILE A 55 -9.63 3.39 -5.31
N SER A 56 -8.77 4.33 -5.68
CA SER A 56 -7.42 4.05 -6.18
C SER A 56 -6.41 4.53 -5.16
N ILE A 57 -5.48 3.66 -4.77
CA ILE A 57 -4.40 3.98 -3.84
C ILE A 57 -3.09 3.70 -4.56
N ARG A 58 -2.30 4.75 -4.74
CA ARG A 58 -0.96 4.68 -5.31
C ARG A 58 0.08 4.87 -4.22
N LEU A 59 0.98 3.92 -4.12
CA LEU A 59 2.08 3.93 -3.16
C LEU A 59 3.37 4.31 -3.89
N HIS A 60 4.08 5.29 -3.32
CA HIS A 60 5.38 5.74 -3.81
C HIS A 60 6.47 5.39 -2.80
N PHE A 61 7.64 5.03 -3.32
CA PHE A 61 8.76 4.54 -2.53
C PHE A 61 10.01 5.41 -2.69
N PHE A 62 10.94 5.34 -1.73
CA PHE A 62 12.25 5.99 -1.77
C PHE A 62 13.30 5.11 -2.46
N GLY A 63 14.48 5.66 -2.72
CA GLY A 63 15.62 4.93 -3.29
C GLY A 63 15.43 4.51 -4.75
N HIS A 64 16.02 3.38 -5.12
CA HIS A 64 15.97 2.80 -6.48
C HIS A 64 14.53 2.48 -6.95
N TYR A 65 13.59 2.44 -6.01
CA TYR A 65 12.19 2.06 -6.19
C TYR A 65 11.26 3.26 -6.50
N ASN A 66 11.75 4.50 -6.41
CA ASN A 66 10.94 5.72 -6.63
C ASN A 66 10.36 5.85 -8.05
N LYS A 67 10.83 5.04 -9.01
CA LYS A 67 10.32 5.03 -10.39
C LYS A 67 9.11 4.10 -10.59
N VAL A 68 8.90 3.11 -9.72
CA VAL A 68 7.86 2.09 -9.90
C VAL A 68 6.86 2.19 -8.74
N PRO A 69 5.70 2.84 -8.92
CA PRO A 69 4.67 2.86 -7.89
C PRO A 69 3.99 1.49 -7.76
N PHE A 70 3.32 1.27 -6.63
CA PHE A 70 2.38 0.16 -6.47
C PHE A 70 0.96 0.69 -6.40
N ASP A 71 0.06 0.19 -7.24
CA ASP A 71 -1.32 0.65 -7.34
C ASP A 71 -2.29 -0.42 -6.81
N LEU A 72 -3.14 -0.03 -5.88
CA LEU A 72 -4.32 -0.79 -5.46
C LEU A 72 -5.57 -0.12 -6.02
N HIS A 73 -6.48 -0.94 -6.54
CA HIS A 73 -7.75 -0.47 -7.06
C HIS A 73 -8.90 -1.28 -6.48
N TYR A 74 -9.84 -0.60 -5.84
CA TYR A 74 -11.09 -1.16 -5.34
C TYR A 74 -12.26 -0.55 -6.10
N ILE A 75 -13.14 -1.40 -6.64
CA ILE A 75 -14.29 -0.98 -7.44
C ILE A 75 -15.26 -0.13 -6.60
N ASN A 76 -15.39 -0.44 -5.31
CA ASN A 76 -16.14 0.36 -4.34
C ASN A 76 -15.61 0.13 -2.92
N ILE A 77 -16.05 0.94 -1.94
CA ILE A 77 -15.65 0.77 -0.52
C ILE A 77 -16.12 -0.53 0.13
N ARG A 78 -17.24 -1.11 -0.31
CA ARG A 78 -17.76 -2.38 0.21
C ARG A 78 -16.85 -3.56 -0.16
N ASN A 79 -16.03 -3.39 -1.20
CA ASN A 79 -14.98 -4.34 -1.60
C ASN A 79 -13.68 -4.12 -0.82
N VAL A 80 -13.53 -3.04 -0.05
CA VAL A 80 -12.38 -2.86 0.85
C VAL A 80 -12.69 -3.64 2.14
N PRO A 81 -11.84 -4.60 2.54
CA PRO A 81 -11.99 -5.29 3.81
C PRO A 81 -12.07 -4.31 4.98
N LYS A 82 -12.75 -4.69 6.07
CA LYS A 82 -12.77 -3.85 7.30
C LYS A 82 -11.35 -3.62 7.82
N GLU A 83 -10.53 -4.66 7.72
CA GLU A 83 -9.10 -4.61 7.98
C GLU A 83 -8.41 -5.42 6.89
N GLU A 84 -7.41 -4.81 6.25
CA GLU A 84 -6.54 -5.49 5.28
C GLU A 84 -5.10 -5.23 5.70
N GLN A 85 -4.32 -6.30 5.86
CA GLN A 85 -2.89 -6.26 6.07
C GLN A 85 -2.20 -7.09 5.00
N PHE A 86 -1.17 -6.52 4.40
CA PHE A 86 -0.35 -7.21 3.41
C PHE A 86 1.06 -6.65 3.40
N TYR A 87 1.96 -7.44 2.84
CA TYR A 87 3.38 -7.15 2.67
C TYR A 87 3.67 -6.93 1.19
N LEU A 88 4.57 -5.98 0.90
CA LEU A 88 5.05 -5.70 -0.44
C LEU A 88 6.55 -5.95 -0.56
N PHE A 89 6.91 -6.70 -1.59
CA PHE A 89 8.29 -6.96 -2.00
C PHE A 89 8.50 -6.45 -3.41
N TYR A 90 9.58 -5.71 -3.65
CA TYR A 90 9.98 -5.36 -5.01
C TYR A 90 11.06 -6.32 -5.49
N ASN A 91 10.86 -6.92 -6.65
CA ASN A 91 11.89 -7.72 -7.29
C ASN A 91 12.68 -6.80 -8.28
N PRO A 92 13.93 -6.44 -7.97
CA PRO A 92 14.70 -5.52 -8.81
C PRO A 92 15.16 -6.13 -10.14
N LEU A 93 15.22 -7.46 -10.24
CA LEU A 93 15.56 -8.16 -11.48
C LEU A 93 14.44 -8.07 -12.51
N LYS A 94 13.19 -8.14 -12.05
CA LYS A 94 11.99 -8.06 -12.90
C LYS A 94 11.41 -6.65 -13.00
N GLY A 95 11.72 -5.79 -12.03
CA GLY A 95 11.14 -4.45 -11.94
C GLY A 95 9.68 -4.44 -11.50
N GLU A 96 9.26 -5.46 -10.74
CA GLU A 96 7.86 -5.70 -10.40
C GLU A 96 7.64 -5.79 -8.88
N TRP A 97 6.46 -5.34 -8.44
CA TRP A 97 5.99 -5.51 -7.07
C TRP A 97 5.24 -6.83 -6.90
N ARG A 98 5.49 -7.50 -5.79
CA ARG A 98 4.78 -8.69 -5.33
C ARG A 98 4.06 -8.37 -4.03
N LYS A 99 2.76 -8.64 -3.98
CA LYS A 99 1.92 -8.53 -2.79
C LYS A 99 1.69 -9.90 -2.19
N THR A 100 1.79 -10.02 -0.87
CA THR A 100 1.45 -11.23 -0.13
C THR A 100 0.79 -10.90 1.21
N ILE A 101 0.02 -11.85 1.73
CA ILE A 101 -0.58 -11.77 3.07
C ILE A 101 0.13 -12.67 4.08
N ASP A 102 1.05 -13.51 3.60
CA ASP A 102 1.83 -14.41 4.43
C ASP A 102 3.03 -13.64 4.99
N GLU A 103 3.09 -13.52 6.31
CA GLU A 103 4.17 -12.82 7.02
C GLU A 103 5.51 -13.57 6.96
N THR A 104 5.50 -14.85 6.60
CA THR A 104 6.70 -15.68 6.48
C THR A 104 7.22 -15.74 5.05
N ASP A 105 6.47 -15.18 4.11
CA ASP A 105 6.84 -15.13 2.70
C ASP A 105 8.03 -14.18 2.53
N LEU A 106 9.11 -14.72 1.99
CA LEU A 106 10.38 -14.03 1.85
C LEU A 106 10.53 -13.45 0.43
N PRO A 107 11.25 -12.34 0.29
CA PRO A 107 11.62 -11.83 -1.03
C PRO A 107 12.40 -12.89 -1.84
N ILE A 108 12.10 -12.99 -3.14
CA ILE A 108 12.74 -13.92 -4.11
C ILE A 108 13.66 -13.11 -5.03
#